data_AF-A0A926XC70-F1
#
_entry.id   AF-A0A926XC70-F1
#
_cell.length_a   1.000
_cell.length_b   1.000
_cell.length_c   1.000
_cell.angle_alpha   90.00
_cell.angle_beta   90.00
_cell.angle_gamma   90.00
#
_symmetry.space_group_name_H-M   'P 1'
#
loop_
_entity.id
_entity.type
_entity.pdbx_description
1 polymer ?
#
loop_
_entity_poly.entity_id
_entity_poly.type
_entity_poly.pdbx_seq_one_letter_code
_entity_poly.pdbx_strand_id
1 'polypeptide(L)'
;MTESTDEDSQKTTLRQAQAEMLEAGKQETLDIFSELLERLWERIVGLIGETATVAVFRSALLEASRDHPLCQEINIDSNGICLKQLKNNLDAFERTAVRAGLMAFTDNVMALLIDLTGGILLRKVEPLVQQLKQQLEKG
;
A
#
# COMPACT_ATOMS: atom_id res chain seq x y z
N MET A 1 50.15 -15.19 -1.74
CA MET A 1 49.00 -15.02 -0.83
C MET A 1 48.40 -13.63 -1.05
N THR A 2 47.59 -13.44 -2.10
CA THR A 2 46.95 -12.13 -2.41
C THR A 2 45.67 -12.30 -3.26
N GLU A 3 44.94 -13.42 -3.14
CA GLU A 3 43.67 -13.63 -3.89
C GLU A 3 42.42 -13.44 -3.03
N SER A 4 42.55 -13.20 -1.72
CA SER A 4 41.40 -13.17 -0.79
C SER A 4 40.67 -11.83 -0.71
N THR A 5 41.19 -10.75 -1.29
CA THR A 5 40.69 -9.37 -1.04
C THR A 5 39.71 -8.87 -2.12
N ASP A 6 39.76 -9.43 -3.33
CA ASP A 6 38.89 -9.02 -4.44
C ASP A 6 37.51 -9.71 -4.41
N GLU A 7 37.42 -10.96 -3.94
CA GLU A 7 36.14 -11.67 -3.84
C GLU A 7 35.20 -11.08 -2.78
N ASP A 8 35.73 -10.66 -1.63
CA ASP A 8 34.94 -10.04 -0.56
C ASP A 8 34.45 -8.62 -0.95
N SER A 9 35.24 -7.88 -1.71
CA SER A 9 34.85 -6.55 -2.22
C SER A 9 33.74 -6.66 -3.28
N GLN A 10 33.85 -7.61 -4.22
CA GLN A 10 32.82 -7.83 -5.25
C GLN A 10 31.50 -8.36 -4.65
N LYS A 11 31.58 -9.25 -3.66
CA LYS A 11 30.40 -9.80 -2.97
C LYS A 11 29.68 -8.77 -2.11
N THR A 12 30.41 -7.78 -1.58
CA THR A 12 29.84 -6.66 -0.81
C THR A 12 29.10 -5.68 -1.72
N THR A 13 29.70 -5.29 -2.84
CA THR A 13 29.08 -4.40 -3.82
C THR A 13 27.82 -5.00 -4.45
N LEU A 14 27.83 -6.31 -4.76
CA LEU A 14 26.68 -6.99 -5.34
C LEU A 14 25.49 -7.06 -4.35
N ARG A 15 25.77 -7.26 -3.06
CA ARG A 15 24.75 -7.25 -2.00
C ARG A 15 24.20 -5.86 -1.74
N GLN A 16 25.04 -4.83 -1.80
CA GLN A 16 24.61 -3.43 -1.69
C GLN A 16 23.71 -3.04 -2.86
N ALA A 17 24.09 -3.35 -4.10
CA ALA A 17 23.25 -3.09 -5.27
C ALA A 17 21.91 -3.85 -5.22
N GLN A 18 21.90 -5.11 -4.73
CA GLN A 18 20.66 -5.88 -4.56
C GLN A 18 19.76 -5.29 -3.47
N ALA A 19 20.32 -4.79 -2.37
CA ALA A 19 19.57 -4.12 -1.31
C ALA A 19 18.99 -2.78 -1.79
N GLU A 20 19.77 -1.98 -2.52
CA GLU A 20 19.33 -0.73 -3.12
C GLU A 20 18.21 -0.94 -4.15
N MET A 21 18.31 -1.97 -4.99
CA MET A 21 17.24 -2.32 -5.94
C MET A 21 15.97 -2.80 -5.25
N LEU A 22 16.09 -3.55 -4.15
CA LEU A 22 14.94 -4.01 -3.37
C LEU A 22 14.23 -2.85 -2.69
N GLU A 23 14.98 -1.93 -2.08
CA GLU A 23 14.43 -0.73 -1.44
C GLU A 23 13.78 0.23 -2.45
N ALA A 24 14.40 0.41 -3.62
CA ALA A 24 13.78 1.16 -4.72
C ALA A 24 12.42 0.57 -5.11
N GLY A 25 12.31 -0.76 -5.17
CA GLY A 25 11.06 -1.44 -5.49
C GLY A 25 9.98 -1.35 -4.40
N LYS A 26 10.36 -1.21 -3.12
CA LYS A 26 9.39 -0.97 -2.02
C LYS A 26 8.86 0.46 -2.05
N GLN A 27 9.76 1.43 -2.22
CA GLN A 27 9.40 2.84 -2.26
C GLN A 27 8.50 3.16 -3.46
N GLU A 28 8.84 2.62 -4.64
CA GLU A 28 8.00 2.74 -5.84
C GLU A 28 6.60 2.16 -5.62
N THR A 29 6.49 0.99 -4.99
CA THR A 29 5.20 0.36 -4.66
C THR A 29 4.37 1.28 -3.77
N LEU A 30 4.97 1.89 -2.75
CA LEU A 30 4.29 2.77 -1.80
C LEU A 30 3.85 4.09 -2.44
N ASP A 31 4.66 4.66 -3.33
CA ASP A 31 4.36 5.92 -4.02
C ASP A 31 3.17 5.73 -4.99
N ILE A 32 3.19 4.66 -5.78
CA ILE A 32 2.06 4.26 -6.64
C ILE A 32 0.78 4.11 -5.81
N PHE A 33 0.87 3.44 -4.66
CA PHE A 33 -0.27 3.24 -3.80
C PHE A 33 -0.82 4.52 -3.20
N SER A 34 0.07 5.43 -2.79
CA SER A 34 -0.33 6.70 -2.19
C SER A 34 -1.21 7.49 -3.16
N GLU A 35 -0.76 7.62 -4.41
CA GLU A 35 -1.51 8.35 -5.44
C GLU A 35 -2.88 7.73 -5.71
N LEU A 36 -2.95 6.40 -5.81
CA LEU A 36 -4.20 5.71 -6.09
C LEU A 36 -5.18 5.71 -4.91
N LEU A 37 -4.67 5.58 -3.68
CA LEU A 37 -5.48 5.66 -2.47
C LEU A 37 -6.06 7.07 -2.27
N GLU A 38 -5.29 8.10 -2.59
CA GLU A 38 -5.76 9.50 -2.55
C GLU A 38 -6.88 9.73 -3.57
N ARG A 39 -6.70 9.28 -4.82
CA ARG A 39 -7.75 9.34 -5.85
C ARG A 39 -9.01 8.56 -5.46
N LEU A 40 -8.83 7.38 -4.85
CA LEU A 40 -9.94 6.56 -4.35
C LEU A 40 -10.68 7.28 -3.21
N TRP A 41 -9.94 7.86 -2.27
CA TRP A 41 -10.48 8.66 -1.18
C TRP A 41 -11.32 9.81 -1.70
N GLU A 42 -10.76 10.69 -2.53
CA GLU A 42 -11.47 11.85 -3.09
C GLU A 42 -12.76 11.43 -3.81
N ARG A 43 -12.68 10.32 -4.56
CA ARG A 43 -13.83 9.79 -5.29
C ARG A 43 -14.93 9.33 -4.36
N ILE A 44 -14.59 8.65 -3.26
CA ILE A 44 -15.57 8.14 -2.29
C ILE A 44 -16.13 9.27 -1.45
N VAL A 45 -15.30 10.24 -1.03
CA VAL A 45 -15.77 11.47 -0.35
C VAL A 45 -16.82 12.17 -1.20
N GLY A 46 -16.59 12.31 -2.51
CA GLY A 46 -17.57 12.90 -3.44
C GLY A 46 -18.87 12.09 -3.60
N LEU A 47 -18.93 10.84 -3.16
CA LEU A 47 -20.09 9.96 -3.30
C LEU A 47 -20.89 9.77 -2.00
N ILE A 48 -20.21 9.63 -0.86
CA ILE A 48 -20.86 9.34 0.44
C ILE A 48 -20.54 10.36 1.53
N GLY A 49 -19.76 11.39 1.23
CA GLY A 49 -19.32 12.38 2.19
C GLY A 49 -18.12 11.92 3.03
N GLU A 50 -17.45 12.90 3.62
CA GLU A 50 -16.19 12.72 4.35
C GLU A 50 -16.35 11.79 5.57
N THR A 51 -17.33 12.04 6.44
CA THR A 51 -17.55 11.25 7.66
C THR A 51 -17.75 9.76 7.37
N ALA A 52 -18.55 9.44 6.34
CA ALA A 52 -18.78 8.05 5.94
C ALA A 52 -17.53 7.43 5.32
N THR A 53 -16.77 8.21 4.54
CA THR A 53 -15.49 7.77 3.97
C THR A 53 -14.48 7.43 5.05
N VAL A 54 -14.27 8.32 6.03
CA VAL A 54 -13.40 8.07 7.19
C VAL A 54 -13.78 6.77 7.89
N ALA A 55 -15.08 6.55 8.14
CA ALA A 55 -15.57 5.35 8.81
C ALA A 55 -15.30 4.06 8.00
N VAL A 56 -15.55 4.09 6.68
CA VAL A 56 -15.27 2.96 5.78
C VAL A 56 -13.78 2.63 5.78
N PHE A 57 -12.92 3.62 5.54
CA PHE A 57 -11.48 3.41 5.45
C PHE A 57 -10.89 2.93 6.77
N ARG A 58 -11.29 3.52 7.91
CA ARG A 58 -10.82 3.05 9.23
C ARG A 58 -11.25 1.62 9.52
N SER A 59 -12.49 1.26 9.17
CA SER A 59 -12.99 -0.10 9.36
C SER A 59 -12.24 -1.11 8.49
N ALA A 60 -12.01 -0.76 7.22
CA ALA A 60 -11.23 -1.58 6.31
C ALA A 60 -9.78 -1.76 6.77
N LEU A 61 -9.16 -0.70 7.28
CA LEU A 61 -7.80 -0.73 7.79
C LEU A 61 -7.70 -1.59 9.05
N LEU A 62 -8.65 -1.45 9.98
CA LEU A 62 -8.73 -2.27 11.17
C LEU A 62 -8.82 -3.76 10.81
N GLU A 63 -9.65 -4.11 9.82
CA GLU A 63 -9.77 -5.49 9.36
C GLU A 63 -8.46 -6.00 8.74
N ALA A 64 -7.84 -5.22 7.85
CA ALA A 64 -6.58 -5.61 7.22
C ALA A 64 -5.42 -5.74 8.23
N SER A 65 -5.39 -4.89 9.26
CA SER A 65 -4.35 -4.88 10.28
C SER A 65 -4.29 -6.13 11.16
N ARG A 66 -5.31 -6.99 11.11
CA ARG A 66 -5.34 -8.26 11.85
C ARG A 66 -4.31 -9.25 11.30
N ASP A 67 -4.20 -9.31 9.98
CA ASP A 67 -3.35 -10.26 9.27
C ASP A 67 -2.10 -9.59 8.67
N HIS A 68 -2.10 -8.26 8.56
CA HIS A 68 -1.03 -7.47 7.96
C HIS A 68 -0.53 -6.36 8.90
N PRO A 69 0.54 -6.60 9.69
CA PRO A 69 1.04 -5.62 10.67
C PRO A 69 1.37 -4.24 10.10
N LEU A 70 1.82 -4.15 8.84
CA LEU A 70 2.14 -2.87 8.19
C LEU A 70 0.94 -1.91 8.11
N CYS A 71 -0.29 -2.42 8.12
CA CYS A 71 -1.51 -1.61 8.10
C CYS A 71 -1.68 -0.80 9.40
N GLN A 72 -1.00 -1.19 10.49
CA GLN A 72 -0.98 -0.40 11.73
C GLN A 72 -0.16 0.89 11.59
N GLU A 73 0.71 0.97 10.58
CA GLU A 73 1.53 2.14 10.27
C GLU A 73 0.81 3.14 9.33
N ILE A 74 -0.46 2.88 8.99
CA ILE A 74 -1.29 3.73 8.16
C ILE A 74 -2.23 4.52 9.07
N ASN A 75 -2.28 5.84 8.89
CA ASN A 75 -3.21 6.68 9.64
C ASN A 75 -4.30 7.25 8.72
N ILE A 76 -5.53 7.35 9.22
CA ILE A 76 -6.68 7.88 8.48
C ILE A 76 -7.38 8.93 9.34
N ASP A 77 -7.51 10.13 8.79
CA ASP A 77 -8.25 11.23 9.40
C ASP A 77 -9.14 11.96 8.38
N SER A 78 -9.73 13.08 8.79
CA SER A 78 -10.59 13.93 7.95
C SER A 78 -9.90 14.43 6.68
N ASN A 79 -8.58 14.57 6.70
CA ASN A 79 -7.78 15.04 5.58
C ASN A 79 -7.35 13.91 4.63
N GLY A 80 -7.66 12.65 4.94
CA GLY A 80 -7.37 11.50 4.10
C GLY A 80 -6.48 10.45 4.74
N ILE A 81 -5.69 9.79 3.88
CA ILE A 81 -4.85 8.64 4.23
C ILE A 81 -3.40 9.10 4.30
N CYS A 82 -2.76 8.89 5.44
CA CYS A 82 -1.38 9.27 5.68
C CYS A 82 -0.49 8.03 5.78
N LEU A 83 0.43 7.88 4.82
CA LEU A 83 1.41 6.79 4.76
C LEU A 83 2.79 7.18 5.28
N LYS A 84 2.95 8.35 5.92
CA LYS A 84 4.26 8.85 6.37
C LYS A 84 4.95 7.91 7.35
N GLN A 85 4.18 7.34 8.28
CA GLN A 85 4.74 6.43 9.28
C GLN A 85 5.16 5.09 8.64
N LEU A 86 4.31 4.53 7.77
CA LEU A 86 4.68 3.37 6.94
C LEU A 86 5.94 3.63 6.09
N LYS A 87 6.08 4.82 5.49
CA LYS A 87 7.27 5.20 4.71
C LYS A 87 8.54 5.24 5.57
N ASN A 88 8.46 5.73 6.80
CA ASN A 88 9.59 5.78 7.72
C ASN A 88 10.00 4.38 8.23
N ASN A 89 9.06 3.43 8.24
CA ASN A 89 9.23 2.08 8.77
C ASN A 89 9.30 1.02 7.65
N LEU A 90 9.51 1.43 6.39
CA LEU A 90 9.39 0.55 5.23
C LEU A 90 10.44 -0.58 5.24
N ASP A 91 11.63 -0.29 5.76
CA ASP A 91 12.74 -1.25 5.93
C ASP A 91 12.36 -2.44 6.83
N ALA A 92 11.40 -2.24 7.75
CA ALA A 92 10.93 -3.30 8.65
C ALA A 92 10.06 -4.35 7.95
N PHE A 93 9.67 -4.12 6.68
CA PHE A 93 8.75 -4.98 5.96
C PHE A 93 9.36 -5.49 4.64
N GLU A 94 9.10 -6.76 4.35
CA GLU A 94 9.40 -7.35 3.05
C GLU A 94 8.50 -6.73 1.96
N ARG A 95 9.03 -6.59 0.75
CA ARG A 95 8.29 -6.00 -0.39
C ARG A 95 6.96 -6.70 -0.66
N THR A 96 6.95 -8.03 -0.58
CA THR A 96 5.75 -8.85 -0.75
C THR A 96 4.74 -8.61 0.36
N ALA A 97 5.20 -8.38 1.60
CA ALA A 97 4.33 -8.06 2.73
C ALA A 97 3.68 -6.68 2.53
N VAL A 98 4.46 -5.65 2.16
CA VAL A 98 3.95 -4.30 1.83
C VAL A 98 2.85 -4.38 0.78
N ARG A 99 3.10 -5.05 -0.34
CA ARG A 99 2.12 -5.26 -1.40
C ARG A 99 0.87 -5.99 -0.88
N ALA A 100 1.03 -7.10 -0.18
CA ALA A 100 -0.09 -7.89 0.32
C ALA A 100 -0.99 -7.10 1.28
N GLY A 101 -0.42 -6.36 2.24
CA GLY A 101 -1.20 -5.56 3.19
C GLY A 101 -1.95 -4.41 2.53
N LEU A 102 -1.32 -3.72 1.58
CA LEU A 102 -1.97 -2.63 0.83
C LEU A 102 -3.10 -3.17 -0.08
N MET A 103 -2.94 -4.37 -0.66
CA MET A 103 -4.04 -5.07 -1.38
C MET A 103 -5.19 -5.42 -0.45
N ALA A 104 -4.90 -6.07 0.68
CA ALA A 104 -5.91 -6.48 1.65
C ALA A 104 -6.71 -5.28 2.18
N PHE A 105 -6.02 -4.17 2.48
CA PHE A 105 -6.67 -2.92 2.85
C PHE A 105 -7.64 -2.42 1.76
N THR A 106 -7.20 -2.38 0.51
CA THR A 106 -8.04 -1.93 -0.61
C THR A 106 -9.24 -2.87 -0.80
N ASP A 107 -9.04 -4.17 -0.76
CA ASP A 107 -10.12 -5.15 -0.91
C ASP A 107 -11.17 -5.01 0.20
N ASN A 108 -10.75 -4.74 1.44
CA ASN A 108 -11.66 -4.47 2.55
C ASN A 108 -12.45 -3.16 2.37
N VAL A 109 -11.84 -2.10 1.83
CA VAL A 109 -12.57 -0.86 1.48
C VAL A 109 -13.68 -1.19 0.48
N MET A 110 -13.37 -2.00 -0.52
CA MET A 110 -14.33 -2.37 -1.55
C MET A 110 -15.46 -3.24 -1.03
N ALA A 111 -15.15 -4.23 -0.19
CA ALA A 111 -16.14 -5.07 0.46
C ALA A 111 -17.15 -4.21 1.26
N LEU A 112 -16.65 -3.28 2.07
CA LEU A 112 -17.52 -2.39 2.86
C LEU A 112 -18.37 -1.47 1.98
N LEU A 113 -17.83 -0.94 0.87
CA LEU A 113 -18.62 -0.13 -0.07
C LEU A 113 -19.72 -0.94 -0.76
N ILE A 114 -19.44 -2.21 -1.07
CA ILE A 114 -20.43 -3.13 -1.63
C ILE A 114 -21.55 -3.35 -0.63
N ASP A 115 -21.20 -3.70 0.61
CA ASP A 115 -22.15 -3.97 1.69
C ASP A 115 -23.04 -2.76 1.99
N LEU A 116 -22.45 -1.56 2.03
CA LEU A 116 -23.18 -0.32 2.31
C LEU A 116 -24.15 0.10 1.20
N THR A 117 -23.86 -0.26 -0.06
CA THR A 117 -24.59 0.31 -1.22
C THR A 117 -25.19 -0.72 -2.16
N GLY A 118 -25.20 -1.99 -1.77
CA GLY A 118 -25.62 -3.08 -2.63
C GLY A 118 -24.81 -3.15 -3.94
N GLY A 119 -23.53 -2.76 -3.90
CA GLY A 119 -22.64 -2.74 -5.06
C GLY A 119 -22.82 -1.57 -6.05
N ILE A 120 -23.67 -0.57 -5.75
CA ILE A 120 -23.85 0.59 -6.64
C ILE A 120 -22.59 1.47 -6.66
N LEU A 121 -21.96 1.70 -5.50
CA LEU A 121 -20.72 2.48 -5.44
C LEU A 121 -19.56 1.74 -6.08
N LEU A 122 -19.47 0.42 -5.90
CA LEU A 122 -18.42 -0.41 -6.49
C LEU A 122 -18.27 -0.09 -7.98
N ARG A 123 -19.36 -0.09 -8.75
CA ARG A 123 -19.33 0.19 -10.20
C ARG A 123 -18.76 1.57 -10.57
N LYS A 124 -18.83 2.55 -9.65
CA LYS A 124 -18.31 3.90 -9.85
C LYS A 124 -16.82 4.05 -9.50
N VAL A 125 -16.27 3.15 -8.68
CA VAL A 125 -14.87 3.16 -8.23
C VAL A 125 -14.06 1.98 -8.75
N GLU A 126 -14.70 0.95 -9.30
CA GLU A 126 -14.09 -0.27 -9.83
C GLU A 126 -12.96 0.00 -10.85
N PRO A 127 -13.05 0.97 -11.78
CA PRO A 127 -11.93 1.27 -12.66
C PRO A 127 -10.65 1.69 -11.92
N LEU A 128 -10.77 2.43 -10.81
CA LEU A 128 -9.63 2.85 -9.99
C LEU A 128 -9.02 1.65 -9.24
N VAL A 129 -9.87 0.76 -8.75
CA VAL A 129 -9.44 -0.47 -8.06
C VAL A 129 -8.71 -1.40 -9.01
N GLN A 130 -9.22 -1.57 -10.24
CA GLN A 130 -8.56 -2.36 -11.26
C GLN A 130 -7.21 -1.76 -11.65
N GLN A 131 -7.11 -0.44 -11.75
CA GLN A 131 -5.83 0.25 -11.94
C GLN A 131 -4.85 -0.08 -10.81
N LEU A 132 -5.32 -0.07 -9.56
CA LEU A 132 -4.52 -0.37 -8.36
C LEU A 132 -4.02 -1.81 -8.34
N LYS A 133 -4.88 -2.78 -8.69
CA LYS A 133 -4.48 -4.20 -8.81
C LYS A 133 -3.46 -4.41 -9.94
N GLN A 134 -3.67 -3.78 -11.09
CA GLN A 134 -2.78 -3.94 -12.25
C GLN A 134 -1.40 -3.33 -12.03
N GLN A 135 -1.32 -2.16 -11.37
CA GLN A 135 -0.02 -1.54 -11.11
C GLN A 135 0.76 -2.32 -10.07
N LEU A 136 0.06 -2.94 -9.13
CA LEU A 136 0.68 -3.89 -8.23
C LEU A 136 1.20 -5.14 -8.93
N GLU A 137 0.45 -5.71 -9.87
CA GLU A 137 0.90 -6.90 -10.61
C GLU A 137 2.15 -6.67 -11.46
N LYS A 138 2.42 -5.42 -11.83
CA LYS A 138 3.58 -5.03 -12.64
C LYS A 138 4.82 -4.65 -11.83
N GLY A 139 4.66 -4.34 -10.53
CA GLY A 139 5.74 -4.06 -9.58
C GLY A 139 6.19 -5.33 -8.86
#